data_AF-A0A4Q5PLK9-F1
#
_entry.id   AF-A0A4Q5PLK9-F1
#
_cell.length_a   1.000
_cell.length_b   1.000
_cell.length_c   1.000
_cell.angle_alpha   90.00
_cell.angle_beta   90.00
_cell.angle_gamma   90.00
#
_symmetry.space_group_name_H-M   'P 1'
#
loop_
_entity.id
_entity.type
_entity.pdbx_description
1 polymer ?
#
loop_
_entity_poly.entity_id
_entity_poly.type
_entity_poly.pdbx_seq_one_letter_code
_entity_poly.pdbx_strand_id
1 'polypeptide(L)'
;DTGDILRTITSNRFVTGVTWVDGELWHGTWENDASDIRRIDPDSGRIHEQLDMPAGAGVSGLESDGDTRFFCGGGSSGKLRAVRRPKRR
;
A
#
# COMPACT_ATOMS: atom_id res chain seq x y z
N ASP A 1 -17.70 -3.47 -23.53
CA ASP A 1 -16.74 -4.11 -22.62
C ASP A 1 -16.98 -3.66 -21.20
N THR A 2 -17.05 -4.63 -20.29
CA THR A 2 -17.24 -4.43 -18.84
C THR A 2 -15.92 -4.66 -18.11
N GLY A 3 -15.85 -4.21 -16.86
CA GLY A 3 -14.72 -4.51 -15.98
C GLY A 3 -14.83 -5.93 -15.42
N ASP A 4 -14.52 -6.93 -16.23
CA ASP A 4 -14.57 -8.33 -15.79
C ASP A 4 -13.52 -8.59 -14.70
N ILE A 5 -13.96 -9.21 -13.61
CA ILE A 5 -13.09 -9.54 -12.48
C ILE A 5 -12.31 -10.82 -12.83
N LEU A 6 -11.00 -10.68 -13.06
CA LEU A 6 -10.13 -11.82 -13.39
C LEU A 6 -9.65 -12.59 -12.14
N ARG A 7 -9.47 -11.89 -11.03
CA ARG A 7 -9.00 -12.46 -9.75
C ARG A 7 -9.34 -11.53 -8.59
N THR A 8 -9.50 -12.12 -7.41
CA THR A 8 -9.65 -11.41 -6.15
C THR A 8 -8.53 -11.80 -5.20
N ILE A 9 -7.88 -10.82 -4.57
CA ILE A 9 -6.86 -11.00 -3.53
C ILE A 9 -7.42 -10.41 -2.24
N THR A 10 -7.42 -11.18 -1.15
CA THR A 10 -7.98 -10.74 0.13
C THR A 10 -6.94 -10.02 0.98
N SER A 11 -7.33 -8.87 1.55
CA SER A 11 -6.59 -8.19 2.62
C SER A 11 -7.39 -8.29 3.91
N ASN A 12 -6.72 -8.50 5.05
CA ASN A 12 -7.36 -8.50 6.37
C ASN A 12 -7.58 -7.09 6.94
N ARG A 13 -7.33 -6.04 6.14
CA ARG A 13 -7.57 -4.63 6.44
C ARG A 13 -8.11 -3.89 5.23
N PHE A 14 -8.77 -2.75 5.47
CA PHE A 14 -9.30 -1.88 4.43
C PHE A 14 -8.18 -1.30 3.54
N VAL A 15 -8.21 -1.64 2.25
CA VAL A 15 -7.21 -1.21 1.26
C VAL A 15 -7.56 0.19 0.75
N THR A 16 -6.58 1.08 0.75
CA THR A 16 -6.76 2.50 0.38
C THR A 16 -5.99 2.93 -0.87
N GLY A 17 -5.00 2.15 -1.29
CA GLY A 17 -4.22 2.41 -2.49
C GLY A 17 -3.38 1.20 -2.87
N VAL A 18 -3.04 1.08 -4.16
CA VAL A 18 -2.29 -0.03 -4.73
C VAL A 18 -1.29 0.53 -5.74
N THR A 19 -0.06 0.04 -5.73
CA THR A 19 0.96 0.39 -6.72
C THR A 19 1.82 -0.83 -7.07
N TRP A 20 2.42 -0.80 -8.25
CA TRP A 20 3.42 -1.77 -8.70
C TRP A 20 4.75 -1.08 -8.89
N VAL A 21 5.83 -1.71 -8.41
CA VAL A 21 7.19 -1.24 -8.65
C VAL A 21 8.14 -2.44 -8.67
N ASP A 22 9.01 -2.52 -9.66
CA ASP A 22 9.94 -3.64 -9.86
C ASP A 22 9.30 -5.04 -9.83
N GLY A 23 8.06 -5.16 -10.32
CA GLY A 23 7.30 -6.42 -10.29
C GLY A 23 6.76 -6.80 -8.91
N GLU A 24 6.86 -5.92 -7.92
CA GLU A 24 6.30 -6.11 -6.59
C GLU A 24 4.95 -5.40 -6.47
N LEU A 25 3.94 -6.13 -5.97
CA LEU A 25 2.62 -5.58 -5.65
C LEU A 25 2.63 -5.02 -4.22
N TRP A 26 2.35 -3.73 -4.10
CA TRP A 26 2.24 -3.03 -2.83
C TRP A 26 0.85 -2.43 -2.63
N HIS A 27 0.35 -2.45 -1.41
CA HIS A 27 -0.90 -1.78 -1.06
C HIS A 27 -0.83 -1.07 0.29
N GLY A 28 -1.55 0.04 0.41
CA GLY A 28 -1.75 0.76 1.66
C GLY A 28 -3.02 0.30 2.35
N THR A 29 -3.03 0.34 3.68
CA THR A 29 -4.23 0.07 4.48
C THR A 29 -4.49 1.16 5.52
N TRP A 30 -5.75 1.32 5.91
CA TRP A 30 -6.13 2.21 7.01
C TRP A 30 -7.39 1.74 7.72
N GLU A 31 -7.28 1.45 9.02
CA GLU A 31 -8.41 1.08 9.87
C GLU A 31 -8.13 1.50 11.32
N ASN A 32 -9.14 2.03 12.03
CA ASN A 32 -9.04 2.43 13.45
C ASN A 32 -7.82 3.32 13.76
N ASP A 33 -7.60 4.35 12.94
CA ASP A 33 -6.46 5.29 13.04
C ASP A 33 -5.05 4.66 12.90
N ALA A 34 -4.97 3.38 12.51
CA ALA A 34 -3.74 2.68 12.19
C ALA A 34 -3.63 2.44 10.68
N SER A 35 -2.43 2.67 10.14
CA SER A 35 -2.12 2.41 8.74
C SER A 35 -0.83 1.62 8.60
N ASP A 36 -0.76 0.83 7.53
CA ASP A 36 0.45 0.12 7.13
C ASP A 36 0.54 0.08 5.60
N ILE A 37 1.74 -0.19 5.09
CA ILE A 37 2.03 -0.42 3.67
C ILE A 37 2.58 -1.84 3.54
N ARG A 38 2.04 -2.63 2.62
CA ARG A 38 2.35 -4.06 2.54
C ARG A 38 2.78 -4.47 1.15
N ARG A 39 3.83 -5.29 1.08
CA ARG A 39 4.16 -6.06 -0.11
C ARG A 39 3.47 -7.40 -0.02
N ILE A 40 2.73 -7.77 -1.05
CA ILE A 40 2.03 -9.05 -1.10
C ILE A 40 2.40 -9.83 -2.36
N ASP A 41 2.32 -11.14 -2.25
CA ASP A 41 2.35 -12.04 -3.38
C ASP A 41 1.06 -11.84 -4.22
N PRO A 42 1.15 -11.56 -5.53
CA PRO A 42 -0.02 -11.27 -6.37
C PRO A 42 -0.88 -12.50 -6.69
N ASP A 43 -0.37 -13.72 -6.47
CA ASP A 43 -1.10 -14.95 -6.73
C ASP A 43 -1.86 -15.45 -5.49
N SER A 44 -1.21 -15.39 -4.34
CA SER A 44 -1.70 -15.95 -3.07
C SER A 44 -2.18 -14.90 -2.07
N GLY A 45 -1.82 -13.63 -2.24
CA GLY A 45 -2.07 -12.57 -1.25
C GLY A 45 -1.19 -12.66 0.00
N ARG A 46 -0.20 -13.56 0.03
CA ARG A 46 0.70 -13.70 1.17
C ARG A 46 1.49 -12.42 1.39
N ILE A 47 1.46 -11.89 2.61
CA ILE A 47 2.26 -10.72 3.00
C ILE A 47 3.73 -11.13 3.05
N HIS A 48 4.55 -10.47 2.24
CA HIS A 48 6.00 -10.59 2.27
C HIS A 48 6.65 -9.56 3.20
N GLU A 49 6.03 -8.38 3.31
CA GLU A 49 6.57 -7.26 4.07
C GLU A 49 5.45 -6.32 4.51
N GLN A 50 5.60 -5.72 5.69
CA GLN A 50 4.69 -4.75 6.27
C GLN A 50 5.49 -3.60 6.87
N LEU A 51 5.10 -2.38 6.54
CA LEU A 51 5.66 -1.14 7.06
C LEU A 51 4.58 -0.44 7.88
N ASP A 52 4.70 -0.52 9.20
CA ASP A 52 3.78 0.19 10.08
C ASP A 52 4.03 1.69 10.01
N MET A 53 2.95 2.44 9.84
CA MET A 53 3.01 3.89 9.86
C MET A 53 3.01 4.40 11.32
N PRO A 54 3.70 5.51 11.61
CA PRO A 54 3.58 6.16 12.91
C PRO A 54 2.13 6.49 13.26
N ALA A 55 1.79 6.54 14.54
CA ALA A 55 0.45 6.90 15.00
C ALA A 55 -0.01 8.24 14.38
N GLY A 56 -1.24 8.26 13.87
CA GLY A 56 -1.82 9.44 13.19
C GLY A 56 -1.29 9.69 11.77
N ALA A 57 -0.44 8.82 11.23
CA ALA A 57 -0.02 8.87 9.84
C ALA A 57 -0.88 7.93 8.97
N GLY A 58 -2.11 8.36 8.70
CA GLY A 58 -3.02 7.65 7.79
C GLY A 58 -2.48 7.54 6.37
N VAL A 59 -2.84 6.44 5.69
CA VAL A 59 -2.56 6.17 4.28
C VAL A 59 -3.90 6.06 3.56
N SER A 60 -4.32 7.12 2.87
CA SER A 60 -5.57 7.19 2.10
C SER A 60 -5.40 6.86 0.61
N GLY A 61 -4.17 6.56 0.20
CA GLY A 61 -3.75 6.28 -1.16
C GLY A 61 -2.24 6.03 -1.17
N LEU A 62 -1.74 5.29 -2.16
CA LEU A 62 -0.35 4.86 -2.24
C LEU A 62 0.08 4.87 -3.70
N GLU A 63 1.19 5.54 -4.02
CA GLU A 63 1.84 5.49 -5.32
C GLU A 63 3.36 5.41 -5.18
N SER A 64 4.04 4.76 -6.12
CA SER A 64 5.51 4.69 -6.16
C SER A 64 6.10 5.82 -7.03
N ASP A 65 7.30 6.30 -6.70
CA ASP A 65 8.09 7.11 -7.64
C ASP A 65 8.87 6.29 -8.68
N GLY A 66 8.73 4.96 -8.63
CA GLY A 66 9.49 4.03 -9.47
C GLY A 66 10.90 3.72 -8.96
N ASP A 67 11.33 4.29 -7.83
CA ASP A 67 12.63 4.03 -7.23
C ASP A 67 12.49 3.70 -5.74
N THR A 68 12.79 4.64 -4.84
CA THR A 68 13.00 4.35 -3.42
C THR A 68 11.92 4.91 -2.52
N ARG A 69 10.83 5.45 -3.07
CA ARG A 69 9.79 6.09 -2.26
C ARG A 69 8.39 5.73 -2.68
N PHE A 70 7.54 5.62 -1.68
CA PHE A 70 6.10 5.68 -1.81
C PHE A 70 5.60 7.07 -1.41
N PHE A 71 4.56 7.53 -2.10
CA PHE A 71 3.82 8.74 -1.78
C PHE A 71 2.46 8.35 -1.26
N CYS A 72 2.19 8.74 -0.01
CA CYS A 72 1.00 8.36 0.73
C CYS A 72 0.13 9.59 1.01
N GLY A 73 -1.13 9.51 0.61
CA GLY A 73 -2.15 10.49 1.00
C GLY A 73 -2.46 10.38 2.49
N GLY A 74 -2.60 11.51 3.19
CA GLY A 74 -2.83 11.57 4.62
C GLY A 74 -4.30 11.67 5.05
N GLY A 75 -5.25 11.38 4.14
CA GLY A 75 -6.68 11.53 4.40
C GLY A 75 -7.07 12.91 4.93
N SER A 76 -7.77 12.93 6.07
CA SER A 76 -8.24 14.14 6.75
C SER A 76 -7.14 15.12 7.16
N SER A 77 -5.88 14.67 7.25
CA SER A 77 -4.77 15.57 7.58
C SER A 77 -4.37 16.51 6.43
N GLY A 78 -4.82 16.25 5.20
CA GLY A 78 -4.44 17.03 4.01
C GLY A 78 -2.95 16.98 3.64
N LYS A 79 -2.17 16.08 4.27
CA LYS A 79 -0.73 15.96 4.07
C LYS A 79 -0.39 14.86 3.09
N LEU A 80 0.70 15.04 2.34
CA LEU A 80 1.39 13.98 1.60
C LEU A 80 2.64 13.56 2.35
N ARG A 81 2.93 12.25 2.37
CA ARG A 81 4.10 11.69 3.03
C ARG A 81 4.91 10.86 2.03
N ALA A 82 6.21 11.13 1.96
CA ALA A 82 7.15 10.25 1.29
C ALA A 82 7.64 9.19 2.28
N VAL A 83 7.35 7.93 2.00
CA VAL A 83 7.78 6.77 2.81
C VAL A 83 8.86 6.03 2.04
N ARG A 84 9.96 5.68 2.71
CA ARG A 84 11.05 4.93 2.08
C ARG A 84 10.58 3.52 1.72
N ARG A 85 10.76 3.12 0.45
CA ARG A 85 10.63 1.72 0.01
C ARG A 85 11.89 0.93 0.40
N PRO A 86 11.75 -0.20 1.11
CA PRO A 86 12.85 -1.13 1.35
C PRO A 86 13.42 -1.66 0.03
N LYS A 87 14.75 -1.68 -0.11
CA LYS A 87 15.40 -2.37 -1.24
C LYS A 87 15.49 -3.86 -0.91
N ARG A 88 15.26 -4.72 -1.90
CA ARG A 88 15.57 -6.16 -1.80
C ARG A 88 17.04 -6.31 -1.37
N ARG A 89 17.27 -7.06 -0.28
CA ARG A 89 18.60 -7.59 0.04
C ARG A 89 18.97 -8.70 -0.94
#